data_AF-A0A6B3AKP5-F1
#
_entry.id   AF-A0A6B3AKP5-F1
#
_cell.length_a   1.000
_cell.length_b   1.000
_cell.length_c   1.000
_cell.angle_alpha   90.00
_cell.angle_beta   90.00
_cell.angle_gamma   90.00
#
_symmetry.space_group_name_H-M   'P 1'
#
loop_
_entity.id
_entity.type
_entity.pdbx_description
1 polymer ?
#
loop_
_entity_poly.entity_id
_entity_poly.type
_entity_poly.pdbx_seq_one_letter_code
_entity_poly.pdbx_strand_id
1 'polypeptide(L)'
;RVCEDHGERWALGYALYVLAYEAQAGGDPGRARDLLRRGLGIAHAFHDLLGAVLAVELLALITVVEGDPAEAALLQGAASRMWPSVGLPLFGSAYY
;
A
#
# COMPACT_ATOMS: atom_id res chain seq x y z
N ARG A 1 12.45 5.73 24.04
CA ARG A 1 12.90 4.58 23.22
C ARG A 1 11.75 3.80 22.58
N VAL A 2 10.83 3.17 23.32
CA VAL A 2 9.76 2.36 22.67
C VAL A 2 8.93 3.17 21.67
N CYS A 3 8.47 4.37 22.02
CA CYS A 3 7.69 5.21 21.09
C CYS A 3 8.52 5.75 19.92
N GLU A 4 9.81 6.00 20.09
CA GLU A 4 10.69 6.52 19.02
C GLU A 4 10.92 5.43 17.98
N ASP A 5 11.40 4.25 18.39
CA ASP A 5 11.65 3.11 17.49
C ASP A 5 10.35 2.61 16.82
N HIS A 6 9.20 2.79 17.45
CA HIS A 6 7.90 2.44 16.86
C HIS A 6 7.37 3.56 15.95
N GLY A 7 7.48 4.82 16.35
CA GLY A 7 7.08 5.98 15.52
C GLY A 7 7.90 6.05 14.23
N GLU A 8 9.20 5.81 14.32
CA GLU A 8 10.09 5.74 13.15
C GLU A 8 9.71 4.58 12.22
N ARG A 9 9.37 3.41 12.76
CA ARG A 9 8.94 2.26 11.94
C ARG A 9 7.59 2.50 11.27
N TRP A 10 6.63 3.10 11.96
CA TRP A 10 5.35 3.47 11.37
C TRP A 10 5.55 4.48 10.23
N ALA A 11 6.33 5.54 10.44
CA ALA A 11 6.68 6.51 9.42
C ALA A 11 7.44 5.88 8.23
N LEU A 12 8.33 4.91 8.50
CA LEU A 12 9.02 4.14 7.47
C LEU A 12 8.03 3.40 6.56
N GLY A 13 6.91 2.90 7.09
CA GLY A 13 5.85 2.26 6.27
C GLY A 13 5.34 3.18 5.16
N TYR A 14 5.03 4.43 5.48
CA TYR A 14 4.61 5.44 4.50
C TYR A 14 5.75 5.86 3.57
N ALA A 15 6.99 5.98 4.09
CA ALA A 15 8.15 6.27 3.25
C ALA A 15 8.39 5.15 2.20
N LEU A 16 8.22 3.89 2.59
CA LEU A 16 8.31 2.74 1.67
C LEU A 16 7.22 2.77 0.60
N TYR A 17 6.00 3.18 0.94
CA TYR A 17 4.93 3.39 -0.04
C TYR A 17 5.31 4.47 -1.07
N VAL A 18 5.81 5.63 -0.64
CA VAL A 18 6.25 6.70 -1.55
C VAL A 18 7.40 6.23 -2.44
N LEU A 19 8.40 5.55 -1.87
CA LEU A 19 9.52 5.00 -2.63
C LEU A 19 9.07 3.93 -3.64
N ALA A 20 8.04 3.15 -3.31
CA ALA A 20 7.46 2.18 -4.24
C ALA A 20 6.75 2.86 -5.40
N TYR A 21 6.01 3.94 -5.13
CA TYR A 21 5.36 4.75 -6.15
C TYR A 21 6.40 5.35 -7.12
N GLU A 22 7.48 5.91 -6.59
CA GLU A 22 8.62 6.41 -7.39
C GLU A 22 9.29 5.30 -8.21
N ALA A 23 9.54 4.13 -7.61
CA ALA A 23 10.13 3.00 -8.31
C ALA A 23 9.23 2.51 -9.47
N GLN A 24 7.92 2.47 -9.26
CA GLN A 24 6.96 2.12 -10.30
C GLN A 24 6.96 3.16 -11.43
N ALA A 25 6.92 4.46 -11.10
CA ALA A 25 7.00 5.53 -12.09
C ALA A 25 8.33 5.51 -12.87
N GLY A 26 9.41 5.06 -12.24
CA GLY A 26 10.72 4.86 -12.85
C GLY A 26 10.90 3.57 -13.66
N GLY A 27 9.86 2.73 -13.77
CA GLY A 27 9.90 1.49 -14.55
C GLY A 27 10.57 0.30 -13.85
N ASP A 28 10.64 0.30 -12.52
CA ASP A 28 11.15 -0.81 -11.70
C ASP A 28 10.02 -1.40 -10.81
N PRO A 29 9.06 -2.14 -11.41
CA PRO A 29 7.92 -2.74 -10.71
C PRO A 29 8.36 -3.78 -9.68
N GLY A 30 9.48 -4.48 -9.92
CA GLY A 30 10.04 -5.47 -9.00
C GLY A 30 10.47 -4.81 -7.68
N ARG A 31 11.24 -3.72 -7.75
CA ARG A 31 11.61 -2.94 -6.56
C ARG A 31 10.39 -2.34 -5.87
N ALA A 32 9.41 -1.85 -6.63
CA ALA A 32 8.18 -1.32 -6.06
C ALA A 32 7.44 -2.40 -5.24
N ARG A 33 7.32 -3.62 -5.76
CA ARG A 33 6.70 -4.77 -5.08
C ARG A 33 7.41 -5.12 -3.77
N ASP A 34 8.74 -5.16 -3.77
CA ASP A 34 9.52 -5.47 -2.56
C ASP A 34 9.36 -4.39 -1.47
N LEU A 35 9.35 -3.12 -1.87
CA LEU A 35 9.10 -2.00 -0.95
C LEU A 35 7.69 -2.08 -0.34
N LEU A 36 6.68 -2.41 -1.14
CA LEU A 36 5.29 -2.54 -0.69
C LEU A 36 5.09 -3.74 0.23
N ARG A 37 5.73 -4.88 -0.03
CA ARG A 37 5.67 -6.04 0.87
C ARG A 37 6.29 -5.73 2.23
N ARG A 38 7.40 -4.99 2.25
CA ARG A 38 8.00 -4.51 3.51
C ARG A 38 7.08 -3.52 4.22
N GLY A 39 6.49 -2.57 3.48
CA GLY A 39 5.51 -1.61 4.01
C GLY A 39 4.28 -2.30 4.61
N LEU A 40 3.73 -3.31 3.95
CA LEU A 40 2.62 -4.13 4.44
C LEU A 40 2.97 -4.86 5.74
N GLY A 41 4.19 -5.39 5.87
CA GLY A 41 4.64 -6.01 7.11
C GLY A 41 4.64 -5.03 8.29
N ILE A 42 5.06 -3.78 8.04
CA ILE A 42 4.98 -2.70 9.03
C ILE A 42 3.53 -2.34 9.31
N ALA A 43 2.71 -2.10 8.28
CA ALA A 43 1.30 -1.73 8.45
C ALA A 43 0.55 -2.79 9.28
N HIS A 44 0.81 -4.07 9.02
CA HIS A 44 0.27 -5.18 9.80
C HIS A 44 0.72 -5.13 11.27
N ALA A 45 2.01 -4.94 11.53
CA ALA A 45 2.56 -4.86 12.90
C ALA A 45 1.97 -3.70 13.73
N PHE A 46 1.50 -2.64 13.07
CA PHE A 46 0.90 -1.47 13.70
C PHE A 46 -0.63 -1.46 13.65
N HIS A 47 -1.27 -2.49 13.08
CA HIS A 47 -2.71 -2.50 12.76
C HIS A 47 -3.15 -1.26 11.97
N ASP A 48 -2.27 -0.74 11.11
CA ASP A 48 -2.50 0.42 10.26
C ASP A 48 -3.29 0.02 9.01
N LEU A 49 -4.61 0.17 9.08
CA LEU A 49 -5.52 -0.14 7.99
C LEU A 49 -5.31 0.77 6.77
N LEU A 50 -4.92 2.03 6.98
CA LEU A 50 -4.67 2.98 5.90
C LEU A 50 -3.40 2.60 5.13
N GLY A 51 -2.30 2.39 5.84
CA GLY A 51 -1.04 1.93 5.23
C GLY A 51 -1.22 0.61 4.48
N ALA A 52 -2.04 -0.30 5.01
CA ALA A 52 -2.33 -1.56 4.35
C ALA A 52 -3.14 -1.39 3.05
N VAL A 53 -4.21 -0.58 3.04
CA VAL A 53 -5.03 -0.42 1.83
C VAL A 53 -4.25 0.28 0.71
N LEU A 54 -3.47 1.32 1.04
CA LEU A 54 -2.62 2.02 0.08
C LEU A 54 -1.61 1.08 -0.58
N ALA A 55 -0.98 0.21 0.22
CA ALA A 55 -0.02 -0.75 -0.32
C ALA A 55 -0.69 -1.80 -1.22
N VAL A 56 -1.90 -2.27 -0.89
CA VAL A 56 -2.66 -3.22 -1.72
C VAL A 56 -3.13 -2.58 -3.03
N GLU A 57 -3.59 -1.33 -3.02
CA GLU A 57 -3.98 -0.61 -4.25
C GLU A 57 -2.79 -0.43 -5.20
N LEU A 58 -1.63 -0.04 -4.67
CA LEU A 58 -0.44 0.11 -5.51
C LEU A 58 0.08 -1.24 -6.04
N LEU A 59 -0.03 -2.32 -5.26
CA LEU A 59 0.23 -3.68 -5.74
C LEU A 59 -0.72 -4.08 -6.86
N ALA A 60 -2.01 -3.75 -6.76
CA ALA A 60 -2.98 -3.99 -7.82
C ALA A 60 -2.57 -3.26 -9.11
N LEU A 61 -2.22 -1.97 -9.02
CA LEU A 61 -1.74 -1.17 -10.15
C LEU A 61 -0.50 -1.77 -10.80
N ILE A 62 0.51 -2.14 -10.01
CA ILE A 62 1.76 -2.76 -10.50
C ILE A 62 1.43 -4.08 -11.22
N THR A 63 0.55 -4.89 -10.64
CA THR A 63 0.20 -6.22 -11.17
C THR A 63 -0.53 -6.12 -12.52
N VAL A 64 -1.32 -5.07 -12.76
CA VAL A 64 -1.86 -4.78 -14.11
C VAL A 64 -0.73 -4.51 -15.10
N VAL A 65 0.25 -3.68 -14.71
CA VAL A 65 1.38 -3.31 -15.57
C VAL A 65 2.28 -4.52 -15.87
N GLU A 66 2.41 -5.45 -14.93
CA GLU A 66 3.14 -6.72 -15.10
C GLU A 66 2.39 -7.75 -15.97
N GLY A 67 1.14 -7.47 -16.35
CA GLY A 67 0.38 -8.29 -17.30
C GLY A 67 -0.52 -9.35 -16.66
N ASP A 68 -0.81 -9.26 -15.36
CA ASP A 68 -1.79 -10.12 -14.68
C ASP A 68 -3.04 -9.31 -14.23
N PRO A 69 -3.97 -9.00 -15.15
CA PRO A 69 -5.17 -8.26 -14.83
C PRO A 69 -6.12 -9.04 -13.88
N ALA A 70 -6.02 -10.36 -13.81
CA ALA A 70 -6.87 -11.17 -12.94
C ALA A 70 -6.40 -11.06 -11.48
N GLU A 71 -5.10 -11.20 -11.21
CA GLU A 71 -4.53 -10.96 -9.88
C GLU A 71 -4.73 -9.51 -9.46
N ALA A 72 -4.56 -8.54 -10.38
CA ALA A 72 -4.83 -7.14 -10.08
C ALA A 72 -6.28 -6.87 -9.66
N ALA A 73 -7.26 -7.47 -10.36
CA ALA A 73 -8.67 -7.34 -10.00
C ALA A 73 -8.97 -7.95 -8.62
N LEU A 74 -8.31 -9.07 -8.27
CA LEU A 74 -8.42 -9.67 -6.94
C LEU A 74 -7.88 -8.73 -5.86
N LEU A 75 -6.71 -8.14 -6.07
CA LEU A 75 -6.10 -7.18 -5.15
C LEU A 75 -6.98 -5.93 -4.99
N GLN A 76 -7.53 -5.41 -6.10
CA GLN A 76 -8.42 -4.25 -6.05
C GLN A 76 -9.73 -4.56 -5.33
N GLY A 77 -10.27 -5.77 -5.50
CA GLY A 77 -11.43 -6.24 -4.71
C GLY A 77 -11.12 -6.37 -3.22
N ALA A 78 -9.90 -6.76 -2.86
CA ALA A 78 -9.44 -6.77 -1.47
C ALA A 78 -9.35 -5.35 -0.90
N ALA A 79 -8.69 -4.42 -1.59
CA ALA A 79 -8.62 -3.00 -1.20
C ALA A 79 -10.01 -2.38 -1.01
N SER A 80 -10.93 -2.64 -1.95
CA SER A 80 -12.32 -2.18 -1.89
C SER A 80 -13.05 -2.63 -0.62
N ARG A 81 -12.74 -3.84 -0.11
CA ARG A 81 -13.31 -4.35 1.16
C ARG A 81 -12.61 -3.81 2.40
N MET A 82 -11.36 -3.33 2.28
CA MET A 82 -10.61 -2.75 3.39
C MET A 82 -11.03 -1.30 3.66
N TRP A 83 -11.33 -0.53 2.61
CA TRP A 83 -11.67 0.89 2.71
C TRP A 83 -12.75 1.24 3.76
N PRO A 84 -13.87 0.48 3.87
CA PRO A 84 -14.86 0.73 4.91
C PRO A 84 -14.34 0.61 6.35
N SER A 85 -13.23 -0.11 6.56
CA SER A 85 -12.61 -0.26 7.88
C SER A 85 -11.63 0.86 8.23
N VAL A 86 -11.23 1.69 7.27
CA VAL A 86 -10.30 2.83 7.48
C VAL A 86 -11.04 4.07 8.00
N GLY A 87 -12.35 4.19 7.75
CA GLY A 87 -13.15 5.38 8.01
C GLY A 87 -13.98 5.73 6.78
N LEU A 88 -14.11 7.02 6.44
CA LEU A 88 -14.63 7.41 5.13
C LEU A 88 -13.68 6.90 4.05
N PRO A 89 -14.12 6.00 3.14
CA PRO A 89 -13.32 5.56 2.01
C PRO A 89 -12.73 6.76 1.28
N LEU A 90 -11.42 6.72 0.98
CA LEU A 90 -10.72 7.79 0.27
C LEU A 90 -10.90 9.17 0.92
N PHE A 91 -11.08 9.18 2.25
CA PHE A 91 -11.34 10.38 3.04
C PHE A 91 -12.58 11.19 2.60
N GLY A 92 -13.53 10.55 1.92
CA GLY A 92 -14.73 11.20 1.38
C GLY A 92 -14.50 11.92 0.05
N SER A 93 -13.45 11.57 -0.71
CA SER A 93 -13.26 12.07 -2.07
C SER A 93 -14.50 11.80 -2.93
N ALA A 94 -15.00 12.84 -3.61
CA ALA A 94 -16.12 12.74 -4.55
C ALA A 94 -15.71 12.12 -5.90
N TYR A 95 -14.42 11.94 -6.14
CA TYR A 95 -13.88 11.42 -7.38
C TYR A 95 -13.26 10.04 -7.15
N TYR A 96 -13.92 9.02 -7.69
CA TYR A 96 -13.39 7.70 -8.00
C TYR A 96 -14.14 7.13 -9.20
#